data_AF-A0A428VX49-F1
#
_entry.id   AF-A0A428VX49-F1
#
_cell.length_a   1.000
_cell.length_b   1.000
_cell.length_c   1.000
_cell.angle_alpha   90.00
_cell.angle_beta   90.00
_cell.angle_gamma   90.00
#
_symmetry.space_group_name_H-M   'P 1'
#
loop_
_entity.id
_entity.type
_entity.pdbx_description
1 polymer ?
#
loop_
_entity_poly.entity_id
_entity_poly.type
_entity_poly.pdbx_seq_one_letter_code
_entity_poly.pdbx_strand_id
1 'polypeptide(L)'
;MATSGRPWLIQGGMGVGVSGWRLARAVARTGQLGVVSGTALDTVLIRTLQSGDPGGHLRRALAAYPVPGTAGAVLERYFVEGGVGE
;
A
#
# COMPACT_ATOMS: atom_id res chain seq x y z
N MET A 1 -26.65 -2.89 6.64
CA MET A 1 -27.07 -1.49 6.41
C MET A 1 -26.05 -0.57 7.06
N ALA A 2 -25.17 0.07 6.28
CA ALA A 2 -24.33 1.14 6.80
C ALA A 2 -25.24 2.36 7.01
N THR A 3 -25.28 2.88 8.23
CA THR A 3 -26.04 4.07 8.59
C THR A 3 -25.53 5.27 7.79
N SER A 4 -26.44 6.09 7.24
CA SER A 4 -26.14 7.24 6.38
C SER A 4 -25.47 8.42 7.12
N GLY A 5 -24.68 8.14 8.16
CA GLY A 5 -23.96 9.13 8.95
C GLY A 5 -22.55 9.33 8.41
N ARG A 6 -22.05 10.56 8.50
CA ARG A 6 -20.62 10.85 8.26
C ARG A 6 -19.77 10.03 9.24
N PRO A 7 -18.56 9.58 8.85
CA PRO A 7 -17.65 8.86 9.74
C PRO A 7 -17.44 9.64 11.04
N TRP A 8 -17.58 8.98 12.19
CA TRP A 8 -17.32 9.60 13.50
C TRP A 8 -15.94 9.20 14.05
N LEU A 9 -15.40 8.10 13.55
CA LEU A 9 -14.05 7.63 13.82
C LEU A 9 -13.17 7.79 12.59
N ILE A 10 -11.98 8.36 12.82
CA ILE A 10 -10.89 8.41 11.85
C ILE A 10 -9.72 7.62 12.43
N GLN A 11 -9.37 6.49 11.80
CA GLN A 11 -8.10 5.83 12.07
C GLN A 11 -7.00 6.64 11.36
N GLY A 12 -6.19 7.37 12.13
CA GLY A 12 -5.16 8.26 11.59
C GLY A 12 -3.96 7.52 10.98
N GLY A 13 -3.23 8.20 10.11
CA GLY A 13 -1.97 7.67 9.56
C GLY A 13 -0.91 7.51 10.65
N MET A 14 -0.36 6.30 10.81
CA MET A 14 0.63 5.98 11.84
C MET A 14 1.93 5.54 11.17
N GLY A 15 3.03 6.25 11.45
CA GLY A 15 4.41 5.86 11.16
C GLY A 15 4.69 5.36 9.74
N VAL A 16 5.79 4.62 9.59
CA VAL A 16 6.18 3.97 8.34
C VAL A 16 5.57 2.56 8.32
N GLY A 17 4.70 2.28 7.36
CA GLY A 17 4.11 0.94 7.16
C GLY A 17 3.12 0.46 8.24
N VAL A 18 2.90 1.20 9.34
CA VAL A 18 2.01 0.75 10.45
C VAL A 18 0.54 0.81 10.02
N SER A 19 0.09 1.92 9.43
CA SER A 19 -1.27 2.02 8.87
C SER A 19 -1.28 1.89 7.34
N GLY A 20 -1.16 0.65 6.86
CA GLY A 20 -1.27 0.32 5.44
C GLY A 20 -2.72 0.19 4.93
N TRP A 21 -2.86 -0.03 3.61
CA TRP A 21 -4.17 -0.15 2.92
C TRP A 21 -5.08 -1.24 3.50
N ARG A 22 -4.53 -2.30 4.10
CA ARG A 22 -5.32 -3.37 4.74
C ARG A 22 -6.10 -2.86 5.95
N LEU A 23 -5.45 -2.10 6.83
CA LEU A 23 -6.09 -1.50 8.00
C LEU A 23 -7.09 -0.43 7.57
N ALA A 24 -6.68 0.49 6.68
CA ALA A 24 -7.56 1.53 6.17
C ALA A 24 -8.83 0.94 5.53
N ARG A 25 -8.69 -0.14 4.74
CA ARG A 25 -9.84 -0.86 4.16
C ARG A 25 -10.70 -1.55 5.20
N ALA A 26 -10.11 -2.14 6.24
CA ALA A 26 -10.87 -2.76 7.33
C ALA A 26 -11.74 -1.72 8.05
N VAL A 27 -11.17 -0.54 8.37
CA VAL A 27 -11.89 0.60 8.96
C VAL A 27 -12.97 1.13 8.01
N ALA A 28 -12.66 1.32 6.72
CA ALA A 28 -13.64 1.76 5.73
C ALA A 28 -14.86 0.82 5.63
N ARG A 29 -14.63 -0.49 5.74
CA ARG A 29 -15.70 -1.50 5.70
C ARG A 29 -16.63 -1.46 6.92
N THR A 30 -16.26 -0.80 8.01
CA THR A 30 -17.15 -0.58 9.16
C THR A 30 -17.96 0.72 9.06
N GLY A 31 -17.85 1.44 7.94
CA GLY A 31 -18.47 2.75 7.74
C GLY A 31 -17.69 3.90 8.37
N GLN A 32 -16.46 3.66 8.85
CA GLN A 32 -15.58 4.68 9.40
C GLN A 32 -14.52 5.12 8.38
N LEU A 33 -13.70 6.12 8.70
CA LEU A 33 -12.67 6.60 7.79
C LEU A 33 -11.30 6.00 8.15
N GLY A 34 -10.75 5.18 7.25
CA GLY A 34 -9.40 4.64 7.37
C GLY A 34 -8.39 5.44 6.55
N VAL A 35 -7.25 5.79 7.14
CA VAL A 35 -6.18 6.53 6.47
C VAL A 35 -4.96 5.63 6.25
N VAL A 36 -4.43 5.64 5.03
CA VAL A 36 -3.14 5.03 4.70
C VAL A 36 -2.03 6.04 5.01
N SER A 37 -1.03 5.64 5.79
CA SER A 37 0.12 6.52 6.05
C SER A 37 0.99 6.63 4.79
N GLY A 38 1.33 7.86 4.42
CA GLY A 38 2.26 8.15 3.33
C GLY A 38 3.72 8.28 3.77
N THR A 39 4.01 8.16 5.07
CA THR A 39 5.37 8.35 5.60
C THR A 39 6.32 7.31 5.03
N ALA A 40 7.38 7.78 4.36
CA ALA A 40 8.39 6.96 3.69
C ALA A 40 7.79 5.92 2.71
N LEU A 41 6.72 6.29 1.99
CA LEU A 41 6.04 5.40 1.06
C LEU A 41 6.96 4.85 -0.04
N ASP A 42 7.91 5.66 -0.50
CA ASP A 42 8.98 5.26 -1.42
C ASP A 42 9.82 4.11 -0.87
N THR A 43 10.23 4.21 0.40
CA THR A 43 10.98 3.16 1.09
C THR A 43 10.12 1.91 1.27
N VAL A 44 8.86 2.05 1.67
CA VAL A 44 7.93 0.92 1.82
C VAL A 44 7.73 0.20 0.48
N LEU A 45 7.55 0.94 -0.61
CA LEU A 45 7.43 0.39 -1.96
C LEU A 45 8.69 -0.42 -2.32
N ILE A 46 9.86 0.20 -2.23
CA ILE A 46 11.14 -0.43 -2.61
C ILE A 46 11.40 -1.69 -1.77
N ARG A 47 11.28 -1.59 -0.44
CA ARG A 47 11.55 -2.72 0.46
C ARG A 47 10.59 -3.88 0.22
N THR A 48 9.31 -3.60 -0.03
CA THR A 48 8.34 -4.66 -0.33
C THR A 48 8.63 -5.35 -1.67
N LEU A 49 9.05 -4.59 -2.69
CA LEU A 49 9.49 -5.17 -3.97
C LEU A 49 10.76 -6.03 -3.82
N GLN A 50 11.70 -5.58 -2.98
CA GLN A 50 12.91 -6.34 -2.65
C GLN A 50 12.62 -7.60 -1.83
N SER A 51 11.51 -7.66 -1.11
CA SER A 51 10.99 -8.88 -0.47
C SER A 51 10.19 -9.78 -1.44
N GLY A 52 10.22 -9.51 -2.75
CA GLY A 52 9.53 -10.31 -3.77
C GLY A 52 8.06 -9.99 -3.96
N ASP A 53 7.57 -8.86 -3.44
CA ASP A 53 6.16 -8.44 -3.49
C ASP A 53 5.19 -9.55 -3.01
N PRO A 54 5.22 -9.91 -1.70
CA PRO A 54 4.33 -10.92 -1.16
C PRO A 54 2.85 -10.59 -1.45
N GLY A 55 2.15 -11.51 -2.11
CA GLY A 55 0.75 -11.32 -2.55
C GLY A 55 0.58 -10.53 -3.86
N GLY A 56 1.66 -10.12 -4.51
CA GLY A 56 1.64 -9.53 -5.85
C GLY A 56 0.94 -8.16 -5.93
N HIS A 57 0.76 -7.49 -4.79
CA HIS A 57 -0.10 -6.32 -4.70
C HIS A 57 0.55 -5.08 -5.30
N LEU A 58 1.86 -4.90 -5.14
CA LEU A 58 2.57 -3.77 -5.70
C LEU A 58 2.77 -3.91 -7.20
N ARG A 59 3.13 -5.10 -7.69
CA ARG A 59 3.19 -5.34 -9.13
C ARG A 59 1.83 -5.12 -9.80
N ARG A 60 0.73 -5.55 -9.17
CA ARG A 60 -0.64 -5.25 -9.65
C ARG A 60 -0.93 -3.74 -9.67
N ALA A 61 -0.53 -3.00 -8.63
CA ALA A 61 -0.74 -1.55 -8.56
C ALA A 61 0.09 -0.81 -9.62
N LEU A 62 1.35 -1.20 -9.80
CA LEU A 62 2.27 -0.65 -10.80
C LEU A 62 1.80 -0.93 -12.23
N ALA A 63 1.20 -2.10 -12.49
CA ALA A 63 0.57 -2.40 -13.78
C ALA A 63 -0.63 -1.50 -14.12
N ALA A 64 -1.30 -0.92 -13.10
CA ALA A 64 -2.38 0.04 -13.26
C ALA A 64 -1.91 1.51 -13.21
N TYR A 65 -0.61 1.76 -13.01
CA TYR A 65 -0.07 3.11 -12.88
C TYR A 65 -0.10 3.83 -14.25
N PRO A 66 -0.56 5.09 -14.32
CA PRO A 66 -0.83 5.78 -15.59
C PRO A 66 0.42 6.14 -16.41
N VAL A 67 1.63 5.98 -15.84
CA VAL A 67 2.90 6.21 -16.53
C VAL A 67 3.68 4.89 -16.59
N PRO A 68 3.43 4.02 -17.59
CA PRO A 68 4.01 2.68 -17.64
C PRO A 68 5.54 2.66 -17.62
N GLY A 69 6.19 3.63 -18.27
CA GLY A 69 7.66 3.73 -18.29
C GLY A 69 8.26 3.92 -16.90
N THR A 70 7.62 4.73 -16.04
CA THR A 70 8.04 4.90 -14.65
C THR A 70 7.82 3.63 -13.84
N ALA A 71 6.67 2.97 -14.01
CA ALA A 71 6.38 1.71 -13.32
C ALA A 71 7.37 0.61 -13.72
N GLY A 72 7.69 0.50 -15.02
CA GLY A 72 8.68 -0.42 -15.56
C GLY A 72 10.07 -0.18 -14.96
N ALA A 73 10.55 1.06 -14.95
CA ALA A 73 11.85 1.41 -14.38
C ALA A 73 11.95 1.10 -12.88
N VAL A 74 10.87 1.29 -12.12
CA VAL A 74 10.81 0.92 -10.69
C VAL A 74 10.89 -0.61 -10.52
N LEU A 75 10.14 -1.37 -11.31
CA LEU A 75 10.18 -2.83 -11.26
C LEU A 75 11.55 -3.38 -11.63
N GLU A 76 12.11 -2.93 -12.74
CA GLU A 76 13.44 -3.32 -13.21
C GLU A 76 14.51 -3.07 -12.14
N ARG A 77 14.42 -1.94 -11.43
CA ARG A 77 15.44 -1.54 -10.46
C ARG A 77 15.32 -2.21 -9.10
N TYR A 78 14.10 -2.53 -8.64
CA TYR A 78 13.88 -2.86 -7.23
C TYR A 78 13.17 -4.19 -6.98
N PHE A 79 12.52 -4.80 -7.97
CA PHE A 79 11.88 -6.11 -7.78
C PHE A 79 12.92 -7.23 -7.75
N VAL A 80 12.84 -8.08 -6.72
CA VAL A 80 13.70 -9.26 -6.60
C VAL A 80 12.81 -10.49 -6.48
N GLU A 81 12.79 -11.34 -7.50
CA GLU A 81 12.03 -12.59 -7.45
C GLU A 81 12.53 -13.48 -6.33
N GLY A 82 11.63 -13.99 -5.49
CA GLY A 82 11.99 -14.76 -4.29
C GLY A 82 12.49 -13.91 -3.11
N GLY A 83 12.73 -12.62 -3.31
CA GLY A 83 13.22 -11.69 -2.31
C GLY A 83 14.74 -11.70 -2.15
N VAL A 84 15.30 -10.63 -1.58
CA VAL A 84 16.66 -10.65 -1.03
C VAL A 84 16.61 -11.51 0.25
N GLY A 85 17.44 -12.56 0.31
CA GLY A 85 17.51 -13.43 1.49
C GLY A 85 17.79 -12.62 2.77
N GLU A 86 17.39 -13.16 3.92
CA GLU A 86 17.74 -12.59 5.24
C GLU A 86 19.26 -12.52 5.45
#